data_AF-A0A497EWG3-F1
#
_entry.id   AF-A0A497EWG3-F1
#
_cell.length_a   1.000
_cell.length_b   1.000
_cell.length_c   1.000
_cell.angle_alpha   90.00
_cell.angle_beta   90.00
_cell.angle_gamma   90.00
#
_symmetry.space_group_name_H-M   'P 1'
#
loop_
_entity.id
_entity.type
_entity.pdbx_description
1 polymer ?
#
loop_
_entity_poly.entity_id
_entity_poly.type
_entity_poly.pdbx_seq_one_letter_code
_entity_poly.pdbx_strand_id
1 'polypeptide(L)'
;MKSECLIELSSDFYINVQAYLQSLKNKMDKGSEVEAKLAEAEAKIVIEIVQSIMAIRLRKILNGIMAGSNESLKNLLEVELNVYEKLSSAIEEFQAMTKKYTSLEEDLLAKKILVRFIRDVPAFVGVDLKTYGPFKPEDLAYIPAVNAEALVKRNVIEILGGE
;
A
#
# COMPACT_ATOMS: atom_id res chain seq x y z
N MET A 1 21.23 -19.69 -7.62
CA MET A 1 20.36 -19.26 -6.50
C MET A 1 19.92 -17.84 -6.78
N LYS A 2 18.60 -17.55 -6.87
CA LYS A 2 18.12 -16.17 -6.92
C LYS A 2 18.12 -15.67 -5.47
N SER A 3 19.05 -14.77 -5.13
CA SER A 3 19.05 -14.12 -3.81
C SER A 3 17.74 -13.34 -3.62
N GLU A 4 17.10 -13.49 -2.46
CA GLU A 4 15.88 -12.77 -2.10
C GLU A 4 16.17 -11.29 -1.78
N CYS A 5 17.36 -10.99 -1.25
CA CYS A 5 17.77 -9.65 -0.83
C CYS A 5 18.47 -8.86 -1.94
N LEU A 6 18.55 -7.54 -1.78
CA LEU A 6 19.33 -6.67 -2.68
C LEU A 6 20.80 -7.06 -2.63
N ILE A 7 21.38 -7.25 -3.81
CA ILE A 7 22.82 -7.49 -3.97
C ILE A 7 23.48 -6.12 -4.06
N GLU A 8 24.65 -6.00 -3.44
CA GLU A 8 25.49 -4.80 -3.52
C GLU A 8 25.89 -4.53 -4.97
N LEU A 9 25.70 -3.28 -5.38
CA LEU A 9 26.23 -2.74 -6.63
C LEU A 9 27.07 -1.52 -6.26
N SER A 10 28.06 -1.21 -7.11
CA SER A 10 28.79 0.05 -7.00
C SER A 10 27.80 1.23 -7.00
N SER A 11 28.06 2.23 -6.16
CA SER A 11 27.31 3.49 -6.11
C SER A 11 27.20 4.15 -7.48
N ASP A 12 28.22 3.97 -8.32
CA ASP A 12 28.31 4.57 -9.64
C ASP A 12 27.71 3.69 -10.74
N PHE A 13 27.01 2.60 -10.39
CA PHE A 13 26.47 1.65 -11.38
C PHE A 13 25.66 2.35 -12.49
N TYR A 14 24.70 3.19 -12.13
CA TYR A 14 23.87 3.90 -13.11
C TYR A 14 24.67 4.93 -13.92
N ILE A 15 25.65 5.59 -13.28
CA ILE A 15 26.54 6.55 -13.94
C ILE A 15 27.42 5.82 -14.98
N ASN A 16 27.96 4.67 -14.62
CA ASN A 16 28.79 3.83 -15.49
C ASN A 16 27.99 3.29 -16.67
N VAL A 17 26.75 2.85 -16.44
CA VAL A 17 25.82 2.43 -17.52
C VAL A 17 25.56 3.60 -18.48
N GLN A 18 25.29 4.79 -17.95
CA GLN A 18 25.07 5.98 -18.76
C GLN A 18 26.30 6.33 -19.60
N ALA A 19 27.49 6.35 -19.00
CA ALA A 19 28.74 6.64 -19.68
C ALA A 19 29.03 5.61 -20.79
N TYR A 20 28.78 4.33 -20.52
CA TYR A 20 28.96 3.27 -21.48
C TYR A 20 27.98 3.35 -22.66
N LEU A 21 26.68 3.58 -22.41
CA LEU A 21 25.70 3.80 -23.47
C LEU A 21 26.04 5.03 -24.32
N GLN A 22 26.55 6.10 -23.70
CA GLN A 22 27.03 7.27 -24.43
C GLN A 22 28.24 6.94 -25.32
N SER A 23 29.15 6.08 -24.85
CA SER A 23 30.28 5.62 -25.65
C SER A 23 29.83 4.77 -26.87
N LEU A 24 28.80 3.94 -26.71
CA LEU A 24 28.21 3.17 -27.80
C LEU A 24 27.51 4.08 -28.80
N LYS A 25 26.75 5.07 -28.31
CA LYS A 25 26.14 6.09 -29.16
C LYS A 25 27.17 6.84 -30.00
N ASN A 26 28.29 7.25 -29.40
CA ASN A 26 29.38 7.91 -30.15
C ASN A 26 29.98 7.00 -31.23
N LYS A 27 30.07 5.68 -30.99
CA LYS A 27 30.52 4.70 -32.01
C LYS A 27 29.49 4.52 -33.13
N MET A 28 28.20 4.61 -32.83
CA MET A 28 27.14 4.60 -33.85
C MET A 28 27.21 5.83 -34.75
N ASP A 29 27.49 7.01 -34.18
CA ASP A 29 27.51 8.27 -34.93
C ASP A 29 28.80 8.47 -35.73
N LYS A 30 29.95 7.96 -35.26
CA LYS A 30 31.29 8.25 -35.83
C LYS A 30 32.03 7.03 -36.37
N GLY A 31 31.54 5.82 -36.13
CA GLY A 31 32.18 4.58 -36.54
C GLY A 31 31.95 4.25 -38.02
N SER A 32 32.67 3.26 -38.51
CA SER A 32 32.37 2.62 -39.79
C SER A 32 31.00 1.92 -39.76
N GLU A 33 30.43 1.58 -40.92
CA GLU A 33 29.10 0.94 -41.02
C GLU A 33 29.01 -0.36 -40.20
N VAL A 34 30.10 -1.14 -40.17
CA VAL A 34 30.16 -2.38 -39.38
C VAL A 34 30.20 -2.10 -37.88
N GLU A 35 31.00 -1.11 -37.46
CA GLU A 35 31.10 -0.70 -36.05
C GLU A 35 29.79 -0.11 -35.55
N ALA A 36 29.09 0.67 -36.37
CA ALA A 36 27.80 1.26 -36.03
C ALA A 36 26.73 0.18 -35.81
N LYS A 37 26.62 -0.80 -36.73
CA LYS A 37 25.68 -1.93 -36.57
C LYS A 37 26.00 -2.79 -35.34
N LEU A 38 27.28 -3.01 -35.06
CA LEU A 38 27.70 -3.76 -33.88
C LEU A 38 27.35 -3.00 -32.58
N ALA A 39 27.66 -1.70 -32.53
CA ALA A 39 27.36 -0.84 -31.38
C ALA A 39 25.84 -0.73 -31.12
N GLU A 40 25.03 -0.70 -32.18
CA GLU A 40 23.56 -0.70 -32.07
C GLU A 40 23.05 -2.00 -31.42
N ALA A 41 23.52 -3.16 -31.90
CA ALA A 41 23.14 -4.45 -31.35
C ALA A 41 23.59 -4.59 -29.88
N GLU A 42 24.80 -4.14 -29.56
CA GLU A 42 25.35 -4.12 -28.21
C GLU A 42 24.52 -3.21 -27.28
N ALA A 43 24.20 -1.99 -27.72
CA ALA A 43 23.40 -1.05 -26.95
C ALA A 43 22.02 -1.62 -26.62
N LYS A 44 21.37 -2.29 -27.58
CA LYS A 44 20.08 -2.95 -27.36
C LYS A 44 20.15 -4.00 -26.26
N ILE A 45 21.15 -4.87 -26.31
CA ILE A 45 21.36 -5.92 -25.30
C ILE A 45 21.60 -5.31 -23.92
N VAL A 46 22.46 -4.30 -23.85
CA VAL A 46 22.81 -3.61 -22.59
C VAL A 46 21.55 -2.98 -21.98
N ILE A 47 20.73 -2.30 -22.77
CA ILE A 47 19.48 -1.71 -22.32
C ILE A 47 18.54 -2.78 -21.74
N GLU A 48 18.36 -3.91 -22.44
CA GLU A 48 17.51 -5.02 -21.97
C GLU A 48 18.00 -5.62 -20.64
N ILE A 49 19.32 -5.79 -20.49
CA ILE A 49 19.93 -6.29 -19.26
C ILE A 49 19.74 -5.30 -18.11
N VAL A 50 20.03 -4.02 -18.33
CA VAL A 50 19.90 -2.97 -17.31
C VAL A 50 18.44 -2.82 -16.87
N GLN A 51 17.50 -2.82 -17.80
CA GLN A 51 16.07 -2.80 -17.47
C GLN A 51 15.66 -4.00 -16.62
N SER A 52 16.18 -5.18 -16.94
CA SER A 52 15.94 -6.41 -16.15
C SER A 52 16.50 -6.28 -14.73
N ILE A 53 17.71 -5.72 -14.58
CA ILE A 53 18.32 -5.45 -13.27
C ILE A 53 17.45 -4.48 -12.48
N MET A 54 17.04 -3.35 -13.08
CA MET A 54 16.19 -2.35 -12.44
C MET A 54 14.86 -2.94 -11.98
N ALA A 55 14.20 -3.74 -12.83
CA ALA A 55 12.94 -4.39 -12.49
C ALA A 55 13.08 -5.38 -11.32
N ILE A 56 14.17 -6.16 -11.30
CA ILE A 56 14.47 -7.07 -10.19
C ILE A 56 14.72 -6.30 -8.90
N ARG A 57 15.51 -5.21 -8.96
CA ARG A 57 15.81 -4.37 -7.79
C ARG A 57 14.55 -3.72 -7.24
N LEU A 58 13.73 -3.11 -8.10
CA LEU A 58 12.44 -2.52 -7.69
C LEU A 58 11.53 -3.54 -7.00
N ARG A 59 11.42 -4.76 -7.56
CA ARG A 59 10.64 -5.83 -6.94
C ARG A 59 11.14 -6.19 -5.54
N LYS A 60 12.47 -6.27 -5.36
CA LYS A 60 13.08 -6.55 -4.06
C LYS A 60 12.83 -5.43 -3.05
N ILE A 61 12.94 -4.18 -3.48
CA ILE A 61 12.62 -2.99 -2.67
C ILE A 61 11.17 -3.07 -2.19
N LEU A 62 10.22 -3.32 -3.10
CA LEU A 62 8.80 -3.44 -2.76
C LEU A 62 8.52 -4.60 -1.78
N ASN A 63 9.10 -5.77 -2.04
CA ASN A 63 8.97 -6.92 -1.13
C ASN A 63 9.55 -6.61 0.26
N GLY A 64 10.67 -5.89 0.29
CA GLY A 64 11.31 -5.44 1.51
C GLY A 64 10.43 -4.53 2.37
N ILE A 65 9.80 -3.54 1.72
CA ILE A 65 8.83 -2.64 2.36
C ILE A 65 7.63 -3.44 2.90
N MET A 66 7.06 -4.34 2.09
CA MET A 66 5.91 -5.15 2.51
C MET A 66 6.23 -6.09 3.67
N ALA A 67 7.45 -6.59 3.77
CA ALA A 67 7.89 -7.46 4.86
C ALA A 67 8.23 -6.70 6.15
N GLY A 68 8.26 -5.36 6.14
CA GLY A 68 8.65 -4.55 7.30
C GLY A 68 10.10 -4.75 7.74
N SER A 69 10.96 -5.20 6.83
CA SER A 69 12.33 -5.61 7.16
C SER A 69 13.35 -4.52 6.82
N ASN A 70 14.03 -4.01 7.85
CA ASN A 70 15.10 -3.01 7.71
C ASN A 70 16.34 -3.54 6.96
N GLU A 71 16.43 -4.86 6.75
CA GLU A 71 17.49 -5.48 5.94
C GLU A 71 17.42 -5.05 4.47
N SER A 72 16.24 -4.63 4.03
CA SER A 72 16.00 -4.12 2.67
C SER A 72 16.69 -2.79 2.40
N LEU A 73 17.13 -2.08 3.45
CA LEU A 73 17.92 -0.85 3.35
C LEU A 73 19.38 -1.09 2.97
N LYS A 74 19.88 -2.30 3.22
CA LYS A 74 21.26 -2.66 2.92
C LYS A 74 21.38 -2.81 1.40
N ASN A 75 22.25 -2.02 0.79
CA ASN A 75 22.54 -2.02 -0.66
C ASN A 75 21.58 -1.24 -1.58
N LEU A 76 20.76 -0.32 -1.05
CA LEU A 76 20.11 0.68 -1.92
C LEU A 76 21.15 1.68 -2.45
N LEU A 77 21.01 2.02 -3.73
CA LEU A 77 21.69 3.19 -4.27
C LEU A 77 20.90 4.45 -3.91
N GLU A 78 21.56 5.61 -3.96
CA GLU A 78 20.96 6.91 -3.64
C GLU A 78 19.67 7.18 -4.44
N VAL A 79 19.68 6.88 -5.74
CA VAL A 79 18.50 7.01 -6.61
C VAL A 79 17.34 6.16 -6.12
N GLU A 80 17.64 4.99 -5.58
CA GLU A 80 16.65 4.01 -5.14
C GLU A 80 16.14 4.32 -3.72
N LEU A 81 16.95 4.94 -2.87
CA LEU A 81 16.57 5.39 -1.53
C LEU A 81 15.42 6.40 -1.59
N ASN A 82 15.52 7.40 -2.46
CA ASN A 82 14.45 8.39 -2.66
C ASN A 82 13.13 7.73 -3.15
N VAL A 83 13.22 6.66 -3.94
CA VAL A 83 12.05 5.89 -4.38
C VAL A 83 11.47 5.07 -3.21
N TYR A 84 12.34 4.45 -2.41
CA TYR A 84 11.95 3.70 -1.23
C TYR A 84 11.17 4.57 -0.23
N GLU A 85 11.66 5.75 0.11
CA GLU A 85 11.00 6.64 1.09
C GLU A 85 9.58 7.02 0.65
N LYS A 86 9.41 7.38 -0.63
CA LYS A 86 8.10 7.73 -1.19
C LYS A 86 7.14 6.54 -1.19
N LEU A 87 7.62 5.36 -1.55
CA LEU A 87 6.81 4.14 -1.57
C LEU A 87 6.44 3.68 -0.15
N SER A 88 7.37 3.78 0.80
CA SER A 88 7.13 3.43 2.20
C SER A 88 6.01 4.30 2.77
N SER A 89 6.10 5.62 2.60
CA SER A 89 5.04 6.56 3.04
C SER A 89 3.68 6.19 2.45
N ALA A 90 3.62 5.97 1.13
CA ALA A 90 2.36 5.63 0.47
C ALA A 90 1.76 4.30 0.96
N ILE A 91 2.62 3.30 1.21
CA ILE A 91 2.18 2.00 1.74
C ILE A 91 1.71 2.13 3.19
N GLU A 92 2.42 2.89 4.02
CA GLU A 92 2.02 3.16 5.41
C GLU A 92 0.69 3.91 5.49
N GLU A 93 0.49 4.93 4.63
CA GLU A 93 -0.79 5.64 4.51
C GLU A 93 -1.92 4.70 4.12
N PHE A 94 -1.70 3.83 3.12
CA PHE A 94 -2.69 2.83 2.73
C PHE A 94 -2.98 1.83 3.86
N GLN A 95 -1.95 1.36 4.58
CA GLN A 95 -2.12 0.48 5.73
C GLN A 95 -2.92 1.17 6.84
N ALA A 96 -2.66 2.44 7.14
CA ALA A 96 -3.40 3.20 8.14
C ALA A 96 -4.88 3.37 7.74
N MET A 97 -5.16 3.67 6.46
CA MET A 97 -6.52 3.80 5.94
C MET A 97 -7.28 2.48 5.90
N THR A 98 -6.58 1.36 5.68
CA THR A 98 -7.20 0.03 5.58
C THR A 98 -7.30 -0.71 6.90
N LYS A 99 -6.53 -0.31 7.92
CA LYS A 99 -6.55 -0.89 9.27
C LYS A 99 -7.96 -1.01 9.87
N LYS A 100 -8.84 -0.05 9.60
CA LYS A 100 -10.26 -0.07 10.03
C LYS A 100 -11.11 -1.18 9.41
N TYR A 101 -10.66 -1.79 8.31
CA TYR A 101 -11.35 -2.88 7.61
C TYR A 101 -10.71 -4.25 7.87
N THR A 102 -9.50 -4.27 8.43
CA THR A 102 -8.71 -5.49 8.66
C THR A 102 -8.44 -5.79 10.14
N SER A 103 -8.81 -4.89 11.06
CA SER A 103 -8.80 -5.21 12.48
C SER A 103 -10.00 -6.12 12.84
N LEU A 104 -9.70 -7.29 13.38
CA LEU A 104 -10.62 -8.15 14.14
C LEU A 104 -10.91 -7.56 15.53
N GLU A 105 -10.57 -6.30 15.77
CA GLU A 105 -10.94 -5.58 16.98
C GLU A 105 -12.46 -5.43 16.96
N GLU A 106 -13.14 -6.33 17.68
CA GLU A 106 -14.57 -6.27 17.97
C GLU A 106 -15.00 -4.86 18.43
N ASP A 107 -14.07 -4.09 19.00
CA ASP A 107 -14.26 -2.73 19.50
C ASP A 107 -14.67 -1.69 18.43
N LEU A 108 -14.29 -1.83 17.15
CA LEU A 108 -14.75 -0.89 16.11
C LEU A 108 -16.19 -1.17 15.66
N LEU A 109 -16.59 -2.43 15.61
CA LEU A 109 -17.98 -2.83 15.32
C LEU A 109 -18.89 -2.67 16.55
N ALA A 110 -18.30 -2.71 17.75
CA ALA A 110 -18.97 -2.54 19.03
C ALA A 110 -19.01 -1.07 19.49
N LYS A 111 -18.54 -0.08 18.71
CA LYS A 111 -18.69 1.33 19.07
C LYS A 111 -20.18 1.64 19.25
N LYS A 112 -20.60 1.82 20.50
CA LYS A 112 -22.00 2.05 20.83
C LYS A 112 -22.29 3.53 20.79
N ILE A 113 -23.45 3.87 20.25
CA ILE A 113 -23.95 5.24 20.26
C ILE A 113 -25.26 5.29 21.03
N LEU A 114 -25.46 6.39 21.76
CA LEU A 114 -26.68 6.65 22.48
C LEU A 114 -27.75 7.09 21.49
N VAL A 115 -28.86 6.36 21.49
CA VAL A 115 -30.00 6.65 20.62
C VAL A 115 -31.28 6.77 21.43
N ARG A 116 -32.20 7.58 20.93
CA ARG A 116 -33.57 7.69 21.40
C ARG A 116 -34.51 7.00 20.42
N PHE A 117 -35.31 6.04 20.90
CA PHE A 117 -36.29 5.37 20.07
C PHE A 117 -37.51 6.27 19.87
N ILE A 118 -37.90 6.54 18.62
CA ILE A 118 -39.07 7.36 18.29
C ILE A 118 -40.31 6.46 18.13
N ARG A 119 -40.10 5.19 17.79
CA ARG A 119 -41.14 4.17 17.57
C ARG A 119 -40.86 2.92 18.38
N ASP A 120 -41.85 2.06 18.51
CA ASP A 120 -41.69 0.73 19.09
C ASP A 120 -40.76 -0.13 18.23
N VAL A 121 -39.82 -0.82 18.90
CA VAL A 121 -38.85 -1.71 18.24
C VAL A 121 -38.82 -3.04 18.98
N PRO A 122 -39.11 -4.17 18.29
CA PRO A 122 -38.97 -5.49 18.89
C PRO A 122 -37.50 -5.80 19.19
N ALA A 123 -37.27 -6.81 20.03
CA ALA A 123 -35.92 -7.25 20.30
C ALA A 123 -35.20 -7.68 19.01
N PHE A 124 -33.94 -7.27 18.83
CA PHE A 124 -33.12 -7.62 17.68
C PHE A 124 -31.70 -8.01 18.11
N VAL A 125 -30.97 -8.69 17.22
CA VAL A 125 -29.57 -9.08 17.44
C VAL A 125 -28.64 -8.06 16.77
N GLY A 126 -27.70 -7.53 17.54
CA GLY A 126 -26.67 -6.58 17.11
C GLY A 126 -25.57 -7.23 16.27
N VAL A 127 -24.76 -6.42 15.59
CA VAL A 127 -23.52 -6.90 14.92
C VAL A 127 -22.52 -7.52 15.89
N ASP A 128 -22.65 -7.23 17.19
CA ASP A 128 -21.89 -7.82 18.29
C ASP A 128 -22.51 -9.12 18.84
N LEU A 129 -23.51 -9.67 18.13
CA LEU A 129 -24.29 -10.85 18.50
C LEU A 129 -25.05 -10.73 19.83
N LYS A 130 -25.17 -9.52 20.41
CA LYS A 130 -25.98 -9.29 21.62
C LYS A 130 -27.40 -8.94 21.25
N THR A 131 -28.34 -9.32 22.11
CA THR A 131 -29.77 -8.99 21.92
C THR A 131 -30.08 -7.65 22.56
N TYR A 132 -30.80 -6.79 21.83
CA TYR A 132 -31.19 -5.45 22.23
C TYR A 132 -32.70 -5.31 22.17
N GLY A 133 -33.29 -4.72 23.20
CA GLY A 133 -34.73 -4.44 23.27
C GLY A 133 -35.54 -5.55 23.96
N PRO A 134 -36.88 -5.50 23.86
CA PRO A 134 -37.68 -4.55 23.06
C PRO A 134 -37.64 -3.11 23.62
N PHE A 135 -37.79 -2.11 22.75
CA PHE A 135 -37.78 -0.68 23.09
C PHE A 135 -39.11 0.00 22.74
N LYS A 136 -39.48 1.00 23.53
CA LYS A 136 -40.65 1.85 23.35
C LYS A 136 -40.26 3.27 22.91
N PRO A 137 -41.22 4.06 22.40
CA PRO A 137 -40.98 5.48 22.14
C PRO A 137 -40.42 6.20 23.39
N GLU A 138 -39.45 7.08 23.15
CA GLU A 138 -38.63 7.81 24.13
C GLU A 138 -37.62 6.99 24.94
N ASP A 139 -37.51 5.66 24.73
CA ASP A 139 -36.46 4.88 25.39
C ASP A 139 -35.07 5.30 24.89
N LEU A 140 -34.10 5.30 25.82
CA LEU A 140 -32.69 5.59 25.55
C LEU A 140 -31.86 4.32 25.69
N ALA A 141 -31.08 3.99 24.67
CA ALA A 141 -30.16 2.86 24.75
C ALA A 141 -28.86 3.08 23.96
N TYR A 142 -27.81 2.40 24.40
CA TYR A 142 -26.55 2.29 23.67
C TYR A 142 -26.61 1.08 22.74
N ILE A 143 -26.63 1.31 21.44
CA ILE A 143 -26.64 0.24 20.42
C ILE A 143 -25.43 0.38 19.48
N PRO A 144 -25.00 -0.69 18.81
CA PRO A 144 -23.89 -0.62 17.86
C PRO A 144 -24.15 0.42 16.75
N ALA A 145 -23.15 1.23 16.41
CA ALA A 145 -23.28 2.31 15.42
C ALA A 145 -23.84 1.82 14.08
N VAL A 146 -23.41 0.64 13.62
CA VAL A 146 -23.88 0.01 12.38
C VAL A 146 -25.40 -0.26 12.43
N ASN A 147 -25.90 -0.75 13.56
CA ASN A 147 -27.34 -0.99 13.74
C ASN A 147 -28.12 0.33 13.84
N ALA A 148 -27.55 1.34 14.50
CA ALA A 148 -28.17 2.65 14.62
C ALA A 148 -28.33 3.34 13.25
N GLU A 149 -27.32 3.31 12.38
CA GLU A 149 -27.42 3.87 11.03
C GLU A 149 -28.57 3.25 10.23
N ALA A 150 -28.77 1.94 10.34
CA ALA A 150 -29.87 1.24 9.67
C ALA A 150 -31.25 1.67 10.21
N LEU A 151 -31.37 1.91 11.52
CA LEU A 151 -32.61 2.30 12.18
C LEU A 151 -32.95 3.79 11.97
N VAL A 152 -31.95 4.67 11.92
CA VAL A 152 -32.13 6.09 11.58
C VAL A 152 -32.65 6.24 10.16
N LYS A 153 -32.09 5.49 9.19
CA LYS A 153 -32.57 5.50 7.79
C LYS A 153 -34.04 5.10 7.66
N ARG A 154 -34.56 4.35 8.64
CA ARG A 154 -35.97 3.94 8.72
C ARG A 154 -36.84 4.92 9.54
N ASN A 155 -36.28 6.03 10.02
CA ASN A 155 -36.92 7.01 10.90
C ASN A 155 -37.53 6.38 12.16
N VAL A 156 -36.82 5.41 12.76
CA VAL A 156 -37.24 4.69 13.95
C VAL A 156 -36.57 5.22 15.22
N ILE A 157 -35.38 5.82 15.09
CA ILE A 157 -34.56 6.34 16.20
C ILE A 157 -33.94 7.70 15.85
N GLU A 158 -33.49 8.41 16.87
CA GLU A 158 -32.71 9.64 16.80
C GLU A 158 -31.36 9.46 17.52
N ILE A 159 -30.26 9.94 16.94
CA ILE A 159 -28.91 9.81 17.54
C ILE A 159 -28.66 10.99 18.47
N LEU A 160 -28.24 10.71 19.71
CA LEU A 160 -27.95 11.73 20.72
C LEU A 160 -26.45 11.95 20.96
N GLY A 161 -25.58 10.98 20.60
CA GLY A 161 -24.13 11.09 20.73
C GLY A 161 -23.42 9.73 20.78
N GLY A 162 -22.10 9.71 20.60
CA GLY A 162 -21.27 8.50 20.70
C GLY A 162 -20.36 8.52 21.93
N GLU A 163 -19.98 7.33 22.40
CA GLU A 163 -18.86 7.14 23.35
C GLU A 163 -17.52 7.08 22.59
#